data_AF-A0AAW4FF81-F1
#
_entry.id   AF-A0AAW4FF81-F1
#
_cell.length_a   1.000
_cell.length_b   1.000
_cell.length_c   1.000
_cell.angle_alpha   90.00
_cell.angle_beta   90.00
_cell.angle_gamma   90.00
#
_symmetry.space_group_name_H-M   'P 1'
#
loop_
_entity.id
_entity.type
_entity.pdbx_description
1 polymer ?
#
loop_
_entity_poly.entity_id
_entity_poly.type
_entity_poly.pdbx_seq_one_letter_code
_entity_poly.pdbx_strand_id
1 'polypeptide(L)'
;MTETESAILAHARRCAPAESCGFVVRTPEGERYFPCVNISGEPEAYFRMAPEDWLRAEMQGEIVALVHSHPGALPWLSEADRRLQVQSDLPWWLVCRGAIHKFRCVPHLTGRRFEHGVTDCYTLFRDAYHLAGIEMPDFHREDDWWRHGQNLYLDN
;
A
#
# COMPACT_ATOMS: atom_id res chain seq x y z
N MET A 1 -14.73 -7.80 8.02
CA MET A 1 -13.34 -8.30 8.08
C MET A 1 -13.33 -9.66 7.42
N THR A 2 -12.55 -9.82 6.35
CA THR A 2 -12.48 -11.08 5.61
C THR A 2 -11.66 -12.13 6.36
N GLU A 3 -11.69 -13.38 5.90
CA GLU A 3 -10.80 -14.45 6.43
C GLU A 3 -9.33 -14.06 6.22
N THR A 4 -9.00 -13.53 5.05
CA THR A 4 -7.67 -13.00 4.68
C THR A 4 -7.20 -11.91 5.64
N GLU A 5 -8.04 -10.91 5.93
CA GLU A 5 -7.71 -9.84 6.87
C GLU A 5 -7.53 -10.38 8.31
N SER A 6 -8.33 -11.37 8.70
CA SER A 6 -8.19 -12.02 10.01
C SER A 6 -6.87 -12.79 10.12
N ALA A 7 -6.45 -13.49 9.07
CA ALA A 7 -5.18 -14.21 8.99
C ALA A 7 -3.98 -13.26 9.04
N ILE A 8 -4.06 -12.12 8.35
CA ILE A 8 -3.05 -11.05 8.38
C ILE A 8 -2.87 -10.53 9.82
N LEU A 9 -3.96 -10.14 10.47
CA LEU A 9 -3.91 -9.61 11.84
C LEU A 9 -3.39 -10.64 12.85
N ALA A 10 -3.78 -11.91 12.69
CA ALA A 10 -3.28 -13.00 13.52
C ALA A 10 -1.77 -13.22 13.32
N HIS A 11 -1.26 -13.13 12.09
CA HIS A 11 0.18 -13.24 11.83
C HIS A 11 0.97 -12.09 12.44
N ALA A 12 0.54 -10.85 12.23
CA ALA A 12 1.17 -9.67 12.82
C ALA A 12 1.25 -9.75 14.36
N ARG A 13 0.18 -10.22 15.01
CA ARG A 13 0.18 -10.43 16.47
C ARG A 13 1.17 -11.49 16.94
N ARG A 14 1.40 -12.55 16.15
CA ARG A 14 2.37 -13.61 16.48
C ARG A 14 3.81 -13.17 16.29
N CYS A 15 4.08 -12.27 15.34
CA CYS A 15 5.43 -11.78 15.06
C CYS A 15 5.90 -10.71 16.03
N ALA A 16 4.98 -9.90 16.58
CA ALA A 16 5.33 -8.82 17.50
C ALA A 16 6.27 -9.30 18.64
N PRO A 17 7.37 -8.58 18.93
CA PRO A 17 7.70 -7.22 18.48
C PRO A 17 8.33 -7.11 17.09
N ALA A 18 8.64 -8.22 16.41
CA ALA A 18 9.14 -8.18 15.04
C ALA A 18 8.05 -7.80 14.04
N GLU A 19 8.45 -7.15 12.95
CA GLU A 19 7.58 -6.93 11.80
C GLU A 19 7.24 -8.28 11.15
N SER A 20 5.95 -8.51 10.94
CA SER A 20 5.45 -9.55 10.03
C SER A 20 5.53 -9.09 8.59
N CYS A 21 5.67 -10.02 7.66
CA CYS A 21 5.59 -9.77 6.22
C CYS A 21 4.88 -10.93 5.49
N GLY A 22 4.33 -10.67 4.30
CA GLY A 22 3.71 -11.70 3.45
C GLY A 22 3.01 -11.13 2.23
N PHE A 23 2.23 -11.96 1.55
CA PHE A 23 1.53 -11.59 0.32
C PHE A 23 0.03 -11.91 0.41
N VAL A 24 -0.79 -11.07 -0.22
CA VAL A 24 -2.15 -11.46 -0.60
C VAL A 24 -2.11 -11.90 -2.06
N VAL A 25 -2.58 -13.11 -2.31
CA VAL A 25 -2.58 -13.72 -3.63
C VAL A 25 -4.01 -14.04 -4.03
N ARG A 26 -4.40 -13.63 -5.24
CA ARG A 26 -5.65 -14.02 -5.86
C ARG A 26 -5.49 -15.41 -6.45
N THR A 27 -6.06 -16.41 -5.79
CA THR A 27 -6.10 -17.80 -6.25
C THR A 27 -7.46 -18.09 -6.94
N PRO A 28 -7.62 -19.25 -7.60
CA PRO A 28 -8.91 -19.67 -8.15
C PRO A 28 -10.05 -19.74 -7.12
N GLU A 29 -9.72 -19.94 -5.83
CA GLU A 29 -10.68 -20.01 -4.73
C GLU A 29 -10.92 -18.65 -4.04
N GLY A 30 -10.27 -17.58 -4.50
CA GLY A 30 -10.37 -16.23 -3.95
C GLY A 30 -9.05 -15.68 -3.41
N GLU A 31 -9.08 -14.49 -2.81
CA GLU A 31 -7.89 -13.88 -2.21
C GLU A 31 -7.50 -14.60 -0.92
N ARG A 32 -6.23 -15.04 -0.83
CA ARG A 32 -5.66 -15.71 0.34
C ARG A 32 -4.38 -15.04 0.80
N TYR A 33 -4.15 -15.08 2.11
CA TYR A 33 -2.94 -14.54 2.73
C TYR A 33 -1.86 -15.63 2.88
N PHE A 34 -0.66 -15.33 2.41
CA PHE A 34 0.52 -16.17 2.50
C PHE A 34 1.56 -15.48 3.39
N PRO A 35 1.73 -15.92 4.66
CA PRO A 35 2.72 -15.34 5.57
C PRO A 35 4.14 -15.75 5.16
N CYS A 36 5.08 -14.81 5.27
CA CYS A 36 6.50 -15.03 5.03
C CYS A 36 7.30 -14.85 6.32
N VAL A 37 8.50 -15.45 6.37
CA VAL A 37 9.41 -15.26 7.49
C VAL A 37 10.21 -13.97 7.26
N ASN A 38 10.21 -13.09 8.25
CA ASN A 38 11.10 -11.93 8.23
C ASN A 38 12.55 -12.37 8.46
N ILE A 39 13.39 -12.26 7.43
CA ILE A 39 14.83 -12.63 7.46
C ILE A 39 15.74 -11.42 7.68
N SER A 40 15.20 -10.28 8.13
CA SER A 40 16.00 -9.11 8.51
C SER A 40 16.93 -9.42 9.69
N GLY A 41 18.13 -8.83 9.67
CA GLY A 41 19.02 -8.85 10.83
C GLY A 41 18.51 -7.98 12.00
N GLU A 42 17.57 -7.09 11.73
CA GLU A 42 16.93 -6.18 12.69
C GLU A 42 15.40 -6.27 12.52
N PRO A 43 14.78 -7.40 12.91
CA PRO A 43 13.40 -7.72 12.55
C PRO A 43 12.35 -6.86 13.26
N GLU A 44 12.69 -6.13 14.33
CA GLU A 44 11.80 -5.17 15.01
C GLU A 44 11.74 -3.81 14.31
N ALA A 45 12.70 -3.50 13.42
CA ALA A 45 12.81 -2.21 12.73
C ALA A 45 12.58 -2.32 11.22
N TYR A 46 12.84 -3.48 10.63
CA TYR A 46 12.71 -3.71 9.20
C TYR A 46 12.23 -5.12 8.91
N PHE A 47 11.59 -5.31 7.75
CA PHE A 47 11.38 -6.62 7.18
C PHE A 47 12.24 -6.89 5.95
N ARG A 48 12.57 -8.16 5.75
CA ARG A 48 13.11 -8.68 4.49
C ARG A 48 12.49 -10.04 4.24
N MET A 49 12.10 -10.29 2.99
CA MET A 49 11.58 -11.60 2.55
C MET A 49 12.64 -12.33 1.73
N ALA A 50 12.59 -13.66 1.77
CA ALA A 50 13.42 -14.49 0.90
C ALA A 50 12.86 -14.39 -0.54
N PRO A 51 13.71 -14.33 -1.60
CA PRO A 51 13.22 -14.33 -2.98
C PRO A 51 12.31 -15.53 -3.30
N GLU A 52 12.56 -16.67 -2.66
CA GLU A 52 11.78 -17.89 -2.79
C GLU A 52 10.34 -17.72 -2.26
N ASP A 53 10.11 -16.82 -1.31
CA ASP A 53 8.75 -16.51 -0.83
C ASP A 53 7.90 -15.86 -1.92
N TRP A 54 8.49 -14.94 -2.69
CA TRP A 54 7.83 -14.30 -3.82
C TRP A 54 7.48 -15.33 -4.89
N LEU A 55 8.44 -16.15 -5.29
CA LEU A 55 8.23 -17.22 -6.27
C LEU A 55 7.13 -18.18 -5.83
N ARG A 56 7.12 -18.58 -4.55
CA ARG A 56 6.08 -19.45 -4.01
C ARG A 56 4.70 -18.81 -4.04
N ALA A 57 4.60 -17.50 -3.77
CA ALA A 57 3.34 -16.77 -3.84
C ALA A 57 2.82 -16.68 -5.29
N GLU A 58 3.68 -16.35 -6.26
CA GLU A 58 3.31 -16.31 -7.69
C GLU A 58 2.85 -17.67 -8.21
N MET A 59 3.43 -18.77 -7.70
CA MET A 59 2.99 -20.13 -8.06
C MET A 59 1.55 -20.43 -7.60
N GLN A 60 0.99 -19.68 -6.65
CA GLN A 60 -0.40 -19.85 -6.20
C GLN A 60 -1.40 -18.98 -6.98
N GLY A 61 -0.93 -17.93 -7.66
CA GLY A 61 -1.78 -16.98 -8.37
C GLY A 61 -1.17 -15.59 -8.49
N GLU A 62 -2.01 -14.60 -8.80
CA GLU A 62 -1.58 -13.20 -8.94
C GLU A 62 -1.36 -12.57 -7.57
N ILE A 63 -0.16 -12.04 -7.31
CA ILE A 63 0.10 -11.24 -6.11
C ILE A 63 -0.64 -9.91 -6.27
N VAL A 64 -1.60 -9.64 -5.39
CA VAL A 64 -2.42 -8.41 -5.43
C VAL A 64 -2.03 -7.40 -4.36
N ALA A 65 -1.29 -7.83 -3.33
CA ALA A 65 -0.71 -6.92 -2.35
C ALA A 65 0.49 -7.56 -1.62
N LEU A 66 1.43 -6.73 -1.22
CA LEU A 66 2.43 -7.05 -0.20
C LEU A 66 1.92 -6.56 1.15
N VAL A 67 2.11 -7.36 2.19
CA VAL A 67 1.65 -7.07 3.55
C VAL A 67 2.84 -7.00 4.47
N HIS A 68 2.91 -5.97 5.32
CA HIS A 68 3.82 -5.93 6.46
C HIS A 68 3.18 -5.27 7.68
N SER A 69 3.88 -5.21 8.80
CA SER A 69 3.36 -4.59 10.03
C SER A 69 4.34 -3.62 10.65
N HIS A 70 3.84 -2.58 11.30
CA HIS A 70 4.60 -1.71 12.19
C HIS A 70 4.16 -1.92 13.66
N PRO A 71 4.87 -2.76 14.44
CA PRO A 71 4.57 -2.99 15.84
C PRO A 71 4.88 -1.72 16.67
N GLY A 72 3.85 -0.99 17.09
CA GLY A 72 4.01 0.19 17.95
C GLY A 72 4.40 1.50 17.24
N ALA A 73 4.63 1.48 15.92
CA ALA A 73 4.94 2.69 15.16
C ALA A 73 3.69 3.39 14.60
N LEU A 74 3.85 4.15 13.52
CA LEU A 74 2.83 4.98 12.90
C LEU A 74 2.12 4.23 11.75
N PRO A 75 0.84 4.52 11.49
CA PRO A 75 0.00 3.78 10.53
C PRO A 75 0.20 4.24 9.07
N TRP A 76 1.42 4.64 8.69
CA TRP A 76 1.77 5.02 7.32
C TRP A 76 3.11 4.42 6.92
N LEU A 77 3.31 4.30 5.61
CA LEU A 77 4.53 3.74 5.02
C LEU A 77 5.75 4.63 5.33
N SER A 78 6.85 4.00 5.74
CA SER A 78 8.15 4.66 5.88
C SER A 78 8.73 5.05 4.52
N GLU A 79 9.81 5.83 4.50
CA GLU A 79 10.53 6.13 3.25
C GLU A 79 11.05 4.86 2.55
N ALA A 80 11.54 3.89 3.33
CA ALA A 80 12.01 2.60 2.82
C ALA A 80 10.86 1.81 2.19
N ASP A 81 9.72 1.72 2.87
CA ASP A 81 8.51 1.07 2.35
C ASP A 81 8.07 1.71 1.04
N ARG A 82 8.07 3.04 0.96
CA ARG A 82 7.67 3.77 -0.25
C ARG A 82 8.58 3.48 -1.43
N ARG A 83 9.89 3.37 -1.22
CA ARG A 83 10.83 2.98 -2.29
C ARG A 83 10.53 1.57 -2.78
N LEU A 84 10.34 0.63 -1.86
CA LEU A 84 10.06 -0.77 -2.19
C LEU A 84 8.66 -0.96 -2.81
N GLN A 85 7.68 -0.15 -2.41
CA GLN A 85 6.35 -0.15 -3.02
C GLN A 85 6.42 0.25 -4.49
N VAL A 86 7.12 1.35 -4.80
CA VAL A 86 7.30 1.78 -6.20
C VAL A 86 8.08 0.73 -7.00
N GLN A 87 9.08 0.09 -6.39
CA GLN A 87 9.86 -0.96 -7.06
C GLN A 87 9.06 -2.24 -7.32
N SER A 88 8.19 -2.64 -6.39
CA SER A 88 7.34 -3.83 -6.52
C SER A 88 6.12 -3.60 -7.40
N ASP A 89 5.70 -2.34 -7.58
CA ASP A 89 4.49 -1.93 -8.29
C ASP A 89 3.21 -2.62 -7.75
N LEU A 90 3.17 -2.82 -6.43
CA LEU A 90 2.05 -3.47 -5.74
C LEU A 90 1.36 -2.52 -4.76
N PRO A 91 0.06 -2.71 -4.51
CA PRO A 91 -0.56 -2.23 -3.28
C PRO A 91 0.16 -2.80 -2.06
N TRP A 92 0.35 -1.98 -1.03
CA TRP A 92 0.95 -2.38 0.24
C TRP A 92 -0.07 -2.27 1.36
N TRP A 93 -0.23 -3.33 2.14
CA TRP A 93 -1.15 -3.38 3.27
C TRP A 93 -0.34 -3.39 4.56
N LEU A 94 -0.50 -2.34 5.36
CA LEU A 94 0.22 -2.15 6.61
C LEU A 94 -0.67 -2.52 7.79
N VAL A 95 -0.21 -3.47 8.62
CA VAL A 95 -0.82 -3.72 9.92
C VAL A 95 -0.21 -2.78 10.96
N CYS A 96 -1.04 -1.94 11.58
CA CYS A 96 -0.63 -1.09 12.68
C CYS A 96 -1.75 -1.02 13.72
N ARG A 97 -1.42 -1.16 15.01
CA ARG A 97 -2.38 -1.05 16.13
C ARG A 97 -3.64 -1.90 15.97
N GLY A 98 -3.51 -3.09 15.37
CA GLY A 98 -4.62 -4.03 15.15
C GLY A 98 -5.55 -3.69 13.99
N ALA A 99 -5.21 -2.69 13.17
CA ALA A 99 -5.92 -2.32 11.95
C ALA A 99 -5.05 -2.58 10.71
N ILE A 100 -5.70 -2.77 9.56
CA ILE A 100 -5.04 -2.88 8.25
C ILE A 100 -5.25 -1.57 7.49
N HIS A 101 -4.17 -0.92 7.08
CA HIS A 101 -4.16 0.27 6.26
C HIS A 101 -3.71 -0.11 4.85
N LYS A 102 -4.54 0.17 3.84
CA LYS A 102 -4.28 -0.27 2.45
C LYS A 102 -3.81 0.93 1.63
N PHE A 103 -2.59 0.84 1.10
CA PHE A 103 -1.99 1.86 0.27
C PHE A 103 -1.94 1.39 -1.17
N ARG A 104 -2.59 2.12 -2.09
CA ARG A 104 -2.41 1.88 -3.53
C ARG A 104 -0.97 2.18 -3.90
N CYS A 105 -0.45 1.53 -4.94
CA CYS A 105 0.84 1.93 -5.48
C CYS A 105 0.71 3.36 -6.04
N VAL A 106 1.55 4.26 -5.54
CA VAL A 106 1.58 5.66 -5.95
C VAL A 106 2.99 5.94 -6.45
N PRO A 107 3.18 6.37 -7.71
CA PRO A 107 4.49 6.75 -8.22
C PRO A 107 5.12 7.88 -7.40
N HIS A 108 6.41 8.17 -7.59
CA HIS A 108 7.01 9.37 -6.99
C HIS A 108 6.20 10.63 -7.36
N LEU A 109 5.91 11.47 -6.36
CA LEU A 109 5.08 12.68 -6.54
C LEU A 109 5.73 13.66 -7.53
N THR A 110 7.06 13.71 -7.54
CA THR A 110 7.86 14.56 -8.43
C THR A 110 8.29 13.81 -9.70
N GLY A 111 8.46 14.55 -10.81
CA GLY A 111 8.96 13.99 -12.07
C GLY A 111 7.91 13.35 -12.97
N ARG A 112 6.63 13.41 -12.58
CA ARG A 112 5.51 12.93 -13.40
C ARG A 112 5.28 13.88 -14.57
N ARG A 113 4.98 13.30 -15.74
CA ARG A 113 4.46 14.08 -16.87
C ARG A 113 3.04 14.54 -16.52
N PHE A 114 2.72 15.80 -16.76
CA PHE A 114 1.36 16.31 -16.60
C PHE A 114 0.44 15.79 -17.71
N GLU A 115 -0.71 15.25 -17.30
CA GLU A 115 -1.81 14.85 -18.17
C GLU A 115 -3.13 15.16 -17.45
N HIS A 116 -3.96 16.02 -18.05
CA HIS A 116 -5.21 16.48 -17.42
C HIS A 116 -6.16 15.32 -17.17
N GLY A 117 -6.73 15.23 -15.97
CA GLY A 117 -7.60 14.13 -15.55
C GLY A 117 -6.85 12.86 -15.11
N VAL A 118 -5.55 12.75 -15.38
CA VAL A 118 -4.75 11.53 -15.12
C VAL A 118 -3.65 11.81 -14.11
N THR A 119 -2.67 12.64 -14.45
CA THR A 119 -1.53 13.04 -13.59
C THR A 119 -1.48 14.55 -13.43
N ASP A 120 -2.65 15.16 -13.18
CA ASP A 120 -2.80 16.59 -12.95
C ASP A 120 -2.51 16.99 -11.49
N CYS A 121 -2.69 18.28 -11.20
CA CYS A 121 -2.47 18.85 -9.89
C CYS A 121 -3.41 18.29 -8.80
N TYR A 122 -4.65 17.91 -9.16
CA TYR A 122 -5.58 17.31 -8.22
C TYR A 122 -5.20 15.85 -7.95
N THR A 123 -4.80 15.08 -8.96
CA THR A 123 -4.25 13.74 -8.76
C THR A 123 -3.01 13.79 -7.86
N LEU A 124 -2.10 14.75 -8.09
CA LEU A 124 -0.91 14.94 -7.25
C LEU A 124 -1.29 15.19 -5.78
N PHE A 125 -2.28 16.05 -5.55
CA PHE A 125 -2.81 16.36 -4.23
C PHE A 125 -3.42 15.12 -3.58
N ARG A 126 -4.36 14.44 -4.24
CA ARG A 126 -4.99 13.20 -3.77
C ARG A 126 -3.96 12.12 -3.44
N ASP A 127 -2.92 11.98 -4.26
CA ASP A 127 -1.85 11.02 -4.00
C ASP A 127 -1.03 11.39 -2.76
N ALA A 128 -0.69 12.67 -2.56
CA ALA A 128 0.00 13.10 -1.35
C ALA A 128 -0.82 12.82 -0.08
N TYR A 129 -2.13 13.10 -0.10
CA TYR A 129 -3.03 12.82 1.03
C TYR A 129 -3.22 11.33 1.27
N HIS A 130 -3.33 10.52 0.21
CA HIS A 130 -3.40 9.07 0.34
C HIS A 130 -2.17 8.50 1.06
N LEU A 131 -0.98 9.01 0.74
CA LEU A 131 0.25 8.60 1.43
C LEU A 131 0.29 9.03 2.90
N ALA A 132 -0.46 10.06 3.28
CA ALA A 132 -0.70 10.45 4.66
C ALA A 132 -1.86 9.66 5.32
N GLY A 133 -2.45 8.68 4.62
CA GLY A 133 -3.57 7.87 5.12
C GLY A 133 -4.94 8.54 4.99
N ILE A 134 -5.06 9.58 4.15
CA ILE A 134 -6.32 10.31 3.91
C ILE A 134 -6.77 10.05 2.48
N GLU A 135 -7.92 9.40 2.32
CA GLU A 135 -8.53 9.23 1.00
C GLU A 135 -9.29 10.50 0.59
N MET A 136 -9.08 10.91 -0.65
CA MET A 136 -9.84 11.98 -1.30
C MET A 136 -10.59 11.44 -2.51
N PRO A 137 -11.73 12.04 -2.89
CA PRO A 137 -12.51 11.57 -4.02
C PRO A 137 -11.72 11.64 -5.33
N ASP A 138 -12.06 10.76 -6.28
CA ASP A 138 -11.70 10.94 -7.68
C ASP A 138 -12.98 11.24 -8.46
N PHE A 139 -12.91 12.23 -9.34
CA PHE A 139 -14.05 12.71 -10.10
C PHE A 139 -13.59 13.25 -11.45
N HIS A 140 -14.52 13.30 -12.40
CA HIS A 140 -14.25 13.87 -13.71
C HIS A 140 -13.97 15.37 -13.60
N ARG A 141 -12.87 15.82 -14.20
CA ARG A 141 -12.44 17.22 -14.21
C ARG A 141 -12.56 17.74 -15.63
N GLU A 142 -13.53 18.63 -15.86
CA GLU A 142 -13.68 19.30 -17.16
C GLU A 142 -12.39 20.04 -17.52
N ASP A 143 -12.02 20.05 -18.80
CA ASP A 143 -10.86 20.82 -19.25
C ASP A 143 -11.14 22.33 -19.11
N ASP A 144 -10.10 23.14 -18.88
CA ASP A 144 -10.21 24.58 -18.66
C ASP A 144 -11.11 25.01 -17.46
N TRP A 145 -11.44 24.12 -16.50
CA TRP A 145 -12.26 24.43 -15.31
C TRP A 145 -11.85 25.70 -14.56
N TRP A 146 -10.55 26.00 -14.52
CA TRP A 146 -9.99 27.19 -13.87
C TRP A 146 -10.42 28.51 -14.54
N ARG A 147 -10.84 28.47 -15.80
CA ARG A 147 -11.41 29.63 -16.53
C ARG A 147 -12.86 29.89 -16.14
N HIS A 148 -13.53 28.90 -15.56
CA HIS A 148 -14.94 28.97 -15.17
C HIS A 148 -15.14 29.30 -13.68
N GLY A 149 -14.07 29.70 -12.98
CA GLY A 149 -14.13 30.13 -11.57
C GLY A 149 -14.30 28.98 -10.56
N GLN A 150 -14.16 27.73 -11.00
CA GLN A 150 -14.23 26.54 -10.14
C GLN A 150 -12.96 26.43 -9.27
N ASN A 151 -13.06 25.84 -8.07
CA ASN A 151 -11.91 25.53 -7.23
C ASN A 151 -11.93 24.08 -6.75
N LEU A 152 -11.39 23.19 -7.59
CA LEU A 152 -11.41 21.75 -7.34
C LEU A 152 -10.80 21.32 -6.00
N TYR A 153 -9.86 22.10 -5.44
CA TYR A 153 -9.13 21.74 -4.22
C TYR A 153 -9.86 22.09 -2.91
N LEU A 154 -10.70 23.13 -2.94
CA LEU A 154 -11.50 23.53 -1.76
C LEU A 154 -12.90 22.94 -1.80
N ASP A 155 -13.41 22.67 -3.00
CA ASP A 155 -14.76 22.19 -3.22
C ASP A 155 -14.88 20.66 -3.07
N ASN A 156 -13.75 19.92 -3.00
CA ASN A 156 -13.68 18.44 -2.93
C ASN A 156 -12.56 17.95 -2.02
#